data_AF-A0A3N7JUD4-F1
#
_entry.id   AF-A0A3N7JUD4-F1
#
_cell.length_a   1.000
_cell.length_b   1.000
_cell.length_c   1.000
_cell.angle_alpha   90.00
_cell.angle_beta   90.00
_cell.angle_gamma   90.00
#
_symmetry.space_group_name_H-M   'P 1'
#
loop_
_entity.id
_entity.type
_entity.pdbx_description
1 polymer ?
#
loop_
_entity_poly.entity_id
_entity_poly.type
_entity_poly.pdbx_seq_one_letter_code
_entity_poly.pdbx_strand_id
1 'polypeptide(L)'
;MSDNNPYLPPAAQVEDVAAAPAKRVPRVFIALIVIYFLLEGLGIIIEGQPWLAIRLIVLGIAVSRMFKGSRAASRVVAGLFVLGCLLSIVTGLRLWPGNPVEAGITWLVAAMMAAIAAYAMFHPSMKALYDDGDVARWRP
;
A
#
# COMPACT_ATOMS: atom_id res chain seq x y z
N MET A 1 18.63 -31.97 25.76
CA MET A 1 19.24 -30.66 25.47
C MET A 1 18.14 -29.81 24.87
N SER A 2 17.76 -28.72 25.55
CA SER A 2 16.57 -27.93 25.19
C SER A 2 16.88 -26.96 24.06
N ASP A 3 16.19 -27.10 22.94
CA ASP A 3 16.05 -26.08 21.89
C ASP A 3 15.18 -24.92 22.38
N ASN A 4 15.57 -24.31 23.50
CA ASN A 4 14.94 -23.08 23.98
C ASN A 4 15.61 -21.92 23.24
N ASN A 5 15.09 -21.63 22.05
CA ASN A 5 15.45 -20.43 21.31
C ASN A 5 14.93 -19.20 22.09
N PRO A 6 15.80 -18.37 22.70
CA PRO A 6 15.37 -17.24 23.53
C PRO A 6 14.73 -16.10 22.73
N TYR A 7 14.69 -16.21 21.39
CA TYR A 7 14.04 -15.27 20.50
C TYR A 7 12.59 -15.66 20.14
N LEU A 8 12.07 -16.75 20.69
CA LEU A 8 10.65 -17.10 20.55
C LEU A 8 9.80 -16.01 21.25
N PRO A 9 8.86 -15.35 20.55
CA PRO A 9 7.94 -14.43 21.20
C PRO A 9 7.17 -15.18 22.30
N PRO A 10 6.85 -14.52 23.43
CA PRO A 10 6.23 -15.16 24.57
C PRO A 10 4.98 -15.90 24.09
N ALA A 11 4.91 -17.19 24.43
CA ALA A 11 3.88 -18.12 24.02
C ALA A 11 2.50 -17.44 24.04
N ALA A 12 2.08 -17.01 22.86
CA ALA A 12 0.72 -16.58 22.62
C ALA A 12 -0.14 -17.80 22.87
N GLN A 13 -0.82 -17.83 24.02
CA GLN A 13 -2.10 -18.48 24.28
C GLN A 13 -2.50 -19.42 23.12
N VAL A 14 -1.95 -20.64 23.14
CA VAL A 14 -2.11 -21.62 22.05
C VAL A 14 -3.52 -22.26 22.08
N GLU A 15 -4.36 -21.91 23.06
CA GLU A 15 -5.64 -22.58 23.28
C GLU A 15 -6.91 -21.85 22.81
N ASP A 16 -6.87 -20.59 22.36
CA ASP A 16 -8.10 -19.83 22.04
C ASP A 16 -8.18 -19.23 20.61
N VAL A 17 -7.33 -19.67 19.68
CA VAL A 17 -7.42 -19.23 18.27
C VAL A 17 -7.63 -20.40 17.31
N ALA A 18 -8.49 -21.35 17.70
CA ALA A 18 -9.18 -22.16 16.72
C ALA A 18 -10.10 -21.21 15.90
N ALA A 19 -9.71 -20.94 14.66
CA ALA A 19 -10.49 -20.20 13.67
C ALA A 19 -10.71 -18.69 13.91
N ALA A 20 -9.68 -17.90 14.26
CA ALA A 20 -9.75 -16.49 13.87
C ALA A 20 -9.82 -16.43 12.33
N PRO A 21 -10.91 -15.89 11.74
CA PRO A 21 -11.02 -15.80 10.30
C PRO A 21 -9.85 -14.96 9.79
N ALA A 22 -9.10 -15.48 8.81
CA ALA A 22 -8.01 -14.77 8.18
C ALA A 22 -8.48 -13.33 7.89
N LYS A 23 -7.87 -12.35 8.56
CA LYS A 23 -8.33 -10.96 8.46
C LYS A 23 -8.19 -10.54 7.01
N ARG A 24 -9.33 -10.26 6.38
CA ARG A 24 -9.38 -9.89 4.97
C ARG A 24 -8.89 -8.45 4.82
N VAL A 25 -8.27 -8.16 3.69
CA VAL A 25 -7.91 -6.79 3.32
C VAL A 25 -9.16 -5.91 3.36
N PRO A 26 -9.08 -4.70 3.95
CA PRO A 26 -10.22 -3.78 4.01
C PRO A 26 -10.73 -3.43 2.62
N ARG A 27 -12.05 -3.59 2.38
CA ARG A 27 -12.67 -3.29 1.08
C ARG A 27 -12.43 -1.86 0.61
N VAL A 28 -12.41 -0.91 1.55
CA VAL A 28 -12.13 0.51 1.29
C VAL A 28 -10.74 0.70 0.70
N PHE A 29 -9.74 -0.01 1.24
CA PHE A 29 -8.37 0.07 0.73
C PHE A 29 -8.26 -0.52 -0.69
N ILE A 30 -8.93 -1.66 -0.93
CA ILE A 30 -9.01 -2.25 -2.26
C ILE A 30 -9.64 -1.26 -3.25
N ALA A 31 -10.76 -0.62 -2.87
CA ALA A 31 -11.42 0.36 -3.72
C ALA A 31 -10.50 1.55 -4.05
N LEU A 32 -9.79 2.10 -3.06
CA LEU A 32 -8.84 3.19 -3.27
C LEU A 32 -7.72 2.81 -4.23
N ILE A 33 -7.14 1.61 -4.05
CA ILE A 33 -6.10 1.09 -4.95
C ILE A 33 -6.66 0.91 -6.36
N VAL A 34 -7.82 0.25 -6.53
CA VAL A 34 -8.41 0.00 -7.85
C VAL A 34 -8.70 1.31 -8.57
N ILE A 35 -9.29 2.30 -7.89
CA ILE A 35 -9.53 3.63 -8.45
C ILE A 35 -8.21 4.28 -8.89
N TYR A 36 -7.17 4.22 -8.04
CA TYR A 36 -5.84 4.74 -8.38
C TYR A 36 -5.26 4.08 -9.64
N PHE A 37 -5.30 2.74 -9.73
CA PHE A 37 -4.79 1.99 -10.89
C PHE A 37 -5.57 2.28 -12.17
N LEU A 38 -6.90 2.46 -12.08
CA LEU A 38 -7.73 2.81 -13.24
C LEU A 38 -7.41 4.21 -13.76
N LEU A 39 -7.26 5.19 -12.86
CA LEU A 39 -6.94 6.56 -13.24
C LEU A 39 -5.55 6.66 -13.89
N GLU A 40 -4.53 6.04 -13.29
CA GLU A 40 -3.18 6.01 -13.85
C GLU A 40 -3.13 5.20 -15.15
N GLY A 41 -3.82 4.05 -15.20
CA GLY A 41 -3.90 3.22 -16.41
C GLY A 41 -4.54 3.98 -17.59
N LEU A 42 -5.60 4.74 -17.34
CA LEU A 42 -6.23 5.60 -18.34
C LEU A 42 -5.28 6.72 -18.79
N GLY A 43 -4.55 7.35 -17.85
CA GLY A 43 -3.54 8.36 -18.15
C GLY A 43 -2.45 7.85 -19.09
N ILE A 44 -1.96 6.62 -18.88
CA ILE A 44 -0.95 6.00 -19.75
C ILE A 44 -1.45 5.82 -21.18
N ILE A 45 -2.71 5.39 -21.34
CA ILE A 45 -3.30 5.16 -22.67
C ILE A 45 -3.41 6.49 -23.42
N ILE A 46 -3.79 7.57 -22.73
CA ILE A 46 -3.99 8.89 -23.31
C ILE A 46 -2.64 9.58 -23.62
N GLU A 47 -1.71 9.56 -22.68
CA GLU A 47 -0.42 10.28 -22.79
C GLU A 47 0.64 9.49 -23.56
N GLY A 48 0.45 8.18 -23.75
CA GLY A 48 1.34 7.33 -24.55
C GLY A 48 2.73 7.12 -23.93
N GLN A 49 2.85 7.22 -22.61
CA GLN A 49 4.13 7.16 -21.91
C GLN A 49 4.38 5.77 -21.30
N PRO A 50 5.15 4.88 -21.96
CA PRO A 50 5.29 3.48 -21.55
C PRO A 50 6.05 3.32 -20.23
N TRP A 51 6.87 4.30 -19.83
CA TRP A 51 7.63 4.23 -18.57
C TRP A 51 6.71 4.27 -17.34
N LEU A 52 5.53 4.90 -17.43
CA LEU A 52 4.51 4.91 -16.36
C LEU A 52 3.97 3.49 -16.11
N ALA A 53 3.96 2.63 -17.14
CA ALA A 53 3.50 1.25 -17.00
C ALA A 53 4.44 0.44 -16.11
N ILE A 54 5.75 0.69 -16.15
CA ILE A 54 6.73 0.05 -15.26
C ILE A 54 6.41 0.38 -13.80
N ARG A 55 6.07 1.65 -13.50
CA ARG A 55 5.66 2.08 -12.16
C ARG A 55 4.41 1.34 -11.69
N LEU A 56 3.39 1.21 -12.54
CA LEU A 56 2.18 0.44 -12.22
C LEU A 56 2.48 -1.04 -11.97
N ILE A 57 3.36 -1.66 -12.75
CA ILE A 57 3.75 -3.07 -12.56
C ILE A 57 4.44 -3.25 -11.20
N VAL A 58 5.43 -2.40 -10.88
CA VAL A 58 6.14 -2.45 -9.59
C VAL A 58 5.16 -2.25 -8.43
N LEU A 59 4.25 -1.28 -8.56
CA LEU A 59 3.23 -1.02 -7.55
C LEU A 59 2.26 -2.19 -7.41
N GLY A 60 1.85 -2.82 -8.51
CA GLY A 60 0.95 -3.97 -8.53
C GLY A 60 1.56 -5.18 -7.81
N ILE A 61 2.85 -5.44 -8.05
CA ILE A 61 3.59 -6.47 -7.33
C ILE A 61 3.65 -6.13 -5.84
N ALA A 62 3.98 -4.90 -5.47
CA ALA A 62 4.07 -4.49 -4.07
C ALA A 62 2.72 -4.60 -3.34
N VAL A 63 1.63 -4.16 -3.97
CA VAL A 63 0.25 -4.28 -3.46
C VAL A 63 -0.15 -5.75 -3.30
N SER A 64 0.14 -6.61 -4.27
CA SER A 64 -0.18 -8.04 -4.17
C SER A 64 0.54 -8.72 -2.99
N ARG A 65 1.81 -8.35 -2.73
CA ARG A 65 2.55 -8.84 -1.56
C ARG A 65 2.02 -8.25 -0.26
N MET A 66 1.52 -7.01 -0.29
CA MET A 66 0.87 -6.39 0.86
C MET A 66 -0.44 -7.10 1.22
N PHE A 67 -1.24 -7.51 0.23
CA PHE A 67 -2.46 -8.29 0.46
C PHE A 67 -2.22 -9.69 1.03
N LYS A 68 -1.01 -10.22 0.87
CA LYS A 68 -0.55 -11.44 1.54
C LYS A 68 -0.07 -11.20 2.98
N GLY A 69 -0.28 -10.00 3.54
CA GLY A 69 0.06 -9.66 4.91
C GLY A 69 1.52 -9.26 5.13
N SER A 70 2.32 -9.03 4.08
CA SER A 70 3.72 -8.65 4.26
C SER A 70 3.89 -7.21 4.76
N ARG A 71 4.41 -7.06 5.98
CA ARG A 71 4.72 -5.76 6.60
C ARG A 71 5.84 -4.98 5.89
N ALA A 72 6.80 -5.69 5.29
CA ALA A 72 7.84 -5.05 4.49
C ALA A 72 7.25 -4.47 3.20
N ALA A 73 6.36 -5.22 2.54
CA ALA A 73 5.69 -4.75 1.33
C ALA A 73 4.80 -3.53 1.60
N SER A 74 4.12 -3.46 2.76
CA SER A 74 3.31 -2.27 3.09
C SER A 74 4.13 -1.00 3.25
N ARG A 75 5.30 -1.09 3.89
CA ARG A 75 6.22 0.05 4.00
C ARG A 75 6.75 0.50 2.64
N VAL A 76 7.04 -0.44 1.75
CA VAL A 76 7.45 -0.13 0.36
C VAL A 76 6.31 0.55 -0.40
N VAL A 77 5.09 0.01 -0.33
CA VAL A 77 3.89 0.63 -0.94
C VAL A 77 3.68 2.04 -0.40
N ALA A 78 3.66 2.21 0.92
CA ALA A 78 3.49 3.51 1.55
C ALA A 78 4.60 4.49 1.13
N GLY A 79 5.86 4.04 1.10
CA GLY A 79 6.99 4.85 0.64
C GLY A 79 6.86 5.30 -0.82
N LEU A 80 6.44 4.40 -1.71
CA LEU A 80 6.19 4.71 -3.13
C LEU A 80 5.06 5.74 -3.29
N PHE A 81 3.99 5.63 -2.50
CA PHE A 81 2.89 6.59 -2.52
C PHE A 81 3.31 7.95 -1.94
N VAL A 82 4.10 7.99 -0.87
CA VAL A 82 4.64 9.24 -0.31
C VAL A 82 5.56 9.92 -1.31
N LEU A 83 6.49 9.19 -1.92
CA LEU A 83 7.39 9.73 -2.95
C LEU A 83 6.61 10.24 -4.16
N GLY A 84 5.63 9.47 -4.63
CA GLY A 84 4.72 9.88 -5.70
C GLY A 84 3.95 11.16 -5.36
N CYS A 85 3.43 11.26 -4.13
CA CYS A 85 2.72 12.44 -3.65
C CYS A 85 3.60 13.69 -3.68
N LEU A 86 4.85 13.59 -3.18
CA LEU A 86 5.80 14.71 -3.22
C LEU A 86 6.10 15.17 -4.64
N LEU A 87 6.32 14.23 -5.57
CA LEU A 87 6.52 14.55 -6.98
C LEU A 87 5.29 15.23 -7.58
N SER A 88 4.08 14.73 -7.31
CA SER A 88 2.83 15.35 -7.77
C SER A 88 2.64 16.76 -7.21
N ILE A 89 2.98 17.01 -5.94
CA ILE A 89 2.93 18.37 -5.37
C ILE A 89 3.86 19.32 -6.12
N VAL A 90 5.12 18.90 -6.36
CA VAL A 90 6.10 19.71 -7.09
C VAL A 90 5.64 19.96 -8.54
N THR A 91 5.12 18.95 -9.22
CA THR A 91 4.58 19.10 -10.57
C THR A 91 3.39 20.06 -10.61
N GLY A 92 2.44 19.93 -9.67
CA GLY A 92 1.29 20.85 -9.58
C GLY A 92 1.72 22.29 -9.31
N LEU A 93 2.73 22.52 -8.46
CA LEU A 93 3.30 23.86 -8.23
C LEU A 93 3.92 24.46 -9.50
N ARG A 94 4.57 23.64 -10.33
CA ARG A 94 5.15 24.08 -11.62
C ARG A 94 4.07 24.39 -12.65
N LEU A 95 2.98 23.64 -12.65
CA LEU A 95 1.88 23.81 -13.60
C LEU A 95 0.95 24.98 -13.23
N TRP A 96 0.85 25.34 -11.95
CA TRP A 96 -0.08 26.36 -11.45
C TRP A 96 -0.13 27.67 -12.26
N PRO A 97 1.01 28.27 -12.68
CA PRO A 97 0.98 29.54 -13.41
C PRO A 97 0.53 29.41 -14.88
N GLY A 98 0.72 28.24 -15.50
CA GLY A 98 0.51 28.03 -16.93
C GLY A 98 -0.72 27.20 -17.27
N ASN A 99 -1.08 26.25 -16.42
CA ASN A 99 -2.21 25.36 -16.57
C ASN A 99 -2.83 24.99 -15.21
N PRO A 100 -3.70 25.84 -14.65
CA PRO A 100 -4.26 25.63 -13.30
C PRO A 100 -5.20 24.42 -13.22
N VAL A 101 -5.83 24.02 -14.33
CA VAL A 101 -6.72 22.84 -14.38
C VAL A 101 -5.91 21.56 -14.18
N GLU A 102 -4.82 21.42 -14.94
CA GLU A 102 -3.93 20.27 -14.84
C GLU A 102 -3.19 20.25 -13.49
N ALA A 103 -2.81 21.42 -12.96
CA ALA A 103 -2.28 21.54 -11.61
C ALA A 103 -3.27 21.03 -10.55
N GLY A 104 -4.56 21.38 -10.68
CA GLY A 104 -5.63 20.91 -9.80
C GLY A 104 -5.81 19.39 -9.84
N ILE A 105 -5.80 18.80 -11.04
CA ILE A 105 -5.84 17.33 -11.21
C ILE A 105 -4.63 16.68 -10.54
N THR A 106 -3.44 17.26 -10.73
CA THR A 106 -2.19 16.75 -10.14
C THR A 106 -2.24 16.78 -8.59
N TRP A 107 -2.81 17.84 -8.01
CA TRP A 107 -3.01 17.92 -6.55
C TRP A 107 -4.04 16.93 -6.03
N LEU A 108 -5.12 16.66 -6.79
CA LEU A 108 -6.10 15.64 -6.45
C LEU A 108 -5.45 14.24 -6.40
N VAL A 109 -4.59 13.94 -7.39
CA VAL A 109 -3.80 12.72 -7.42
C VAL A 109 -2.87 12.64 -6.21
N ALA A 110 -2.19 13.73 -5.85
CA ALA A 110 -1.34 13.79 -4.66
C ALA A 110 -2.14 13.50 -3.37
N ALA A 111 -3.32 14.10 -3.22
CA ALA A 111 -4.20 13.87 -2.07
C ALA A 111 -4.66 12.40 -1.97
N MET A 112 -4.99 11.78 -3.10
CA MET A 112 -5.34 10.35 -3.15
C MET A 112 -4.16 9.47 -2.75
N MET A 113 -2.95 9.74 -3.26
CA MET A 113 -1.74 9.01 -2.86
C MET A 113 -1.45 9.15 -1.35
N ALA A 114 -1.60 10.36 -0.80
CA ALA A 114 -1.45 10.61 0.63
C ALA A 114 -2.47 9.83 1.46
N ALA A 115 -3.73 9.77 1.02
CA ALA A 115 -4.77 8.99 1.69
C ALA A 115 -4.47 7.49 1.68
N ILE A 116 -4.00 6.94 0.56
CA ILE A 116 -3.60 5.53 0.45
C ILE A 116 -2.42 5.22 1.37
N ALA A 117 -1.39 6.08 1.38
CA ALA A 117 -0.24 5.91 2.26
C ALA A 117 -0.63 5.97 3.74
N ALA A 118 -1.44 6.96 4.13
CA ALA A 118 -1.94 7.12 5.48
C ALA A 118 -2.77 5.91 5.92
N TYR A 119 -3.65 5.40 5.04
CA TYR A 119 -4.44 4.20 5.34
C TYR A 119 -3.56 2.96 5.52
N ALA A 120 -2.57 2.77 4.65
CA ALA A 120 -1.64 1.65 4.74
C ALA A 120 -0.81 1.66 6.03
N MET A 121 -0.43 2.85 6.54
CA MET A 121 0.43 2.98 7.72
C MET A 121 -0.33 3.03 9.04
N PHE A 122 -1.46 3.74 9.09
CA PHE A 122 -2.11 4.10 10.35
C PHE A 122 -3.42 3.37 10.61
N HIS A 123 -4.05 2.78 9.59
CA HIS A 123 -5.36 2.16 9.80
C HIS A 123 -5.24 0.84 10.60
N PRO A 124 -6.00 0.66 11.70
CA PRO A 124 -5.86 -0.48 12.60
C PRO A 124 -6.09 -1.83 11.93
N SER A 125 -6.97 -1.88 10.92
CA SER A 125 -7.21 -3.11 10.16
C SER A 125 -6.01 -3.55 9.31
N MET A 126 -5.17 -2.61 8.85
CA MET A 126 -3.95 -2.94 8.11
C MET A 126 -2.90 -3.50 9.07
N LYS A 127 -2.76 -2.90 10.26
CA LYS A 127 -1.90 -3.44 11.32
C LYS A 127 -2.28 -4.89 11.67
N ALA A 128 -3.57 -5.15 11.86
CA ALA A 128 -4.07 -6.47 12.17
C ALA A 128 -3.82 -7.49 11.05
N LEU A 129 -3.88 -7.08 9.78
CA LEU A 129 -3.53 -7.91 8.61
C LEU A 129 -2.04 -8.28 8.60
N TYR A 130 -1.16 -7.35 8.99
CA TYR A 130 0.29 -7.60 9.00
C TYR A 130 0.71 -8.50 10.15
N ASP A 131 0.13 -8.30 11.33
CA ASP A 131 0.43 -9.13 12.50
C ASP A 131 0.03 -10.60 12.23
N ASP A 132 -1.13 -10.84 11.59
CA ASP A 132 -1.55 -12.19 11.18
C ASP A 132 -0.62 -12.79 10.09
N GLY A 133 -0.18 -11.98 9.13
CA GLY A 133 0.74 -12.41 8.06
C GLY A 133 2.14 -12.78 8.56
N ASP A 134 2.66 -12.02 9.52
CA ASP A 134 3.94 -12.33 10.16
C ASP A 134 3.83 -13.63 10.96
N VAL A 135 2.74 -13.86 11.71
CA VAL A 135 2.50 -15.12 12.44
C VAL A 135 2.42 -16.32 11.49
N ALA A 136 1.72 -16.19 10.36
CA ALA A 136 1.60 -17.26 9.36
C ALA A 136 2.95 -17.60 8.69
N ARG A 137 3.89 -16.65 8.60
CA ARG A 137 5.23 -16.90 8.05
C ARG A 137 6.10 -17.76 8.98
N TRP A 138 5.86 -17.72 10.28
CA TRP A 138 6.64 -18.44 11.30
C TRP A 138 5.99 -19.74 11.78
N ARG A 139 4.76 -20.03 11.36
CA ARG A 139 4.10 -21.31 11.61
C ARG A 139 4.30 -22.22 10.38
N PRO A 140 5.08 -23.32 10.49
CA PRO A 140 5.28 -24.28 9.39
C PRO A 140 3.99 -25.03 9.03
#